data_AF-A0A958V5Z5-F1
#
_entry.id   AF-A0A958V5Z5-F1
#
_cell.length_a   1.000
_cell.length_b   1.000
_cell.length_c   1.000
_cell.angle_alpha   90.00
_cell.angle_beta   90.00
_cell.angle_gamma   90.00
#
_symmetry.space_group_name_H-M   'P 1'
#
loop_
_entity.id
_entity.type
_entity.pdbx_description
1 polymer ?
#
loop_
_entity_poly.entity_id
_entity_poly.type
_entity_poly.pdbx_seq_one_letter_code
_entity_poly.pdbx_strand_id
1 'polypeptide(L)'
;MKNYDTLLKDLAPQKFGRAGKIWTISLIVIIIAGIVAYIDQIVRGLVVTNMNDYALWGIYISNFVFFVATSFVGTVTVAVLRLTNNAWRTPIVRIAEIIAVAAIIMAGFTIMLDMGRPDRLMNLFIYGRMQSPIIWDVIIIPTYIAISLLLLYFPLIPDLAILKTYFKESKPKLSKWYGKLSLNWTGNVIQKAIHKKSVRIIAFLIIPAGFILQTIDAWLFSTLFRIGWDSTNMGGYFISGASVA
;
A
#
# COMPACT_ATOMS: atom_id res chain seq x y z
N MET A 1 -7.70 34.50 7.17
CA MET A 1 -7.87 33.77 8.45
C MET A 1 -9.12 32.89 8.42
N LYS A 2 -10.34 33.43 8.19
CA LYS A 2 -11.58 32.63 8.09
C LYS A 2 -11.48 31.35 7.23
N ASN A 3 -10.88 31.40 6.03
CA ASN A 3 -10.78 30.20 5.17
C ASN A 3 -9.83 29.11 5.70
N TYR A 4 -8.73 29.48 6.39
CA TYR A 4 -7.77 28.50 6.90
C TYR A 4 -8.35 27.75 8.10
N ASP A 5 -8.94 28.48 9.05
CA ASP A 5 -9.53 27.87 10.25
C ASP A 5 -10.75 27.02 9.91
N THR A 6 -11.56 27.42 8.91
CA THR A 6 -12.64 26.59 8.37
C THR A 6 -12.10 25.31 7.74
N LEU A 7 -11.10 25.40 6.86
CA LEU A 7 -10.46 24.21 6.26
C LEU A 7 -9.86 23.27 7.31
N LEU A 8 -9.22 23.81 8.35
CA LEU A 8 -8.71 23.00 9.44
C LEU A 8 -9.82 22.29 10.21
N LYS A 9 -10.93 22.97 10.48
CA LYS A 9 -12.07 22.36 11.17
C LYS A 9 -12.71 21.25 10.32
N ASP A 10 -12.76 21.43 9.02
CA ASP A 10 -13.37 20.47 8.09
C ASP A 10 -12.46 19.25 7.86
N LEU A 11 -11.14 19.44 7.77
CA LEU A 11 -10.17 18.37 7.50
C LEU A 11 -9.59 17.72 8.76
N ALA A 12 -9.70 18.36 9.92
CA ALA A 12 -9.25 17.75 11.17
C ALA A 12 -10.05 16.46 11.46
N PRO A 13 -9.44 15.46 12.11
CA PRO A 13 -10.11 14.20 12.44
C PRO A 13 -11.43 14.44 13.20
N GLN A 14 -12.54 14.18 12.51
CA GLN A 14 -13.89 14.31 13.07
C GLN A 14 -14.34 13.00 13.72
N LYS A 15 -15.29 13.07 14.65
CA LYS A 15 -15.90 11.87 15.23
C LYS A 15 -16.78 11.21 14.16
N PHE A 16 -16.67 9.89 14.00
CA PHE A 16 -17.60 9.15 13.17
C PHE A 16 -19.04 9.34 13.66
N GLY A 17 -19.93 9.75 12.75
CA GLY A 17 -21.38 9.75 12.97
C GLY A 17 -21.94 8.33 13.13
N ARG A 18 -23.25 8.20 13.39
CA ARG A 18 -23.89 6.89 13.57
C ARG A 18 -23.68 5.96 12.36
N ALA A 19 -23.88 6.48 11.14
CA ALA A 19 -23.64 5.73 9.91
C ALA A 19 -22.18 5.27 9.78
N GLY A 20 -21.22 6.15 10.09
CA GLY A 20 -19.80 5.81 10.08
C GLY A 20 -19.44 4.71 11.08
N LYS A 21 -20.01 4.75 12.29
CA LYS A 21 -19.83 3.68 13.28
C LYS A 21 -20.41 2.35 12.81
N ILE A 22 -21.61 2.36 12.23
CA ILE A 22 -22.25 1.15 11.68
C ILE A 22 -21.36 0.57 10.58
N TRP A 23 -20.88 1.40 9.66
CA TRP A 23 -19.95 1.00 8.60
C TRP A 23 -18.64 0.40 9.14
N THR A 24 -18.04 1.02 10.15
CA THR A 24 -16.83 0.47 10.78
C THR A 24 -17.10 -0.87 11.47
N ILE A 25 -18.23 -0.99 12.18
CA ILE A 25 -18.62 -2.25 12.84
C ILE A 25 -18.86 -3.35 11.81
N SER A 26 -19.54 -3.06 10.70
CA SER A 26 -19.75 -4.07 9.64
C SER A 26 -18.44 -4.55 9.03
N LEU A 27 -17.48 -3.64 8.80
CA LEU A 27 -16.15 -4.02 8.31
C LEU A 27 -15.39 -4.88 9.32
N ILE A 28 -15.47 -4.58 10.62
CA ILE A 28 -14.85 -5.39 11.68
C ILE A 28 -15.47 -6.80 11.71
N VAL A 29 -16.79 -6.92 11.58
CA VAL A 29 -17.46 -8.22 11.52
C VAL A 29 -16.99 -9.04 10.32
N ILE A 30 -16.84 -8.42 9.15
CA ILE A 30 -16.30 -9.09 7.95
C ILE A 30 -14.85 -9.56 8.18
N ILE A 31 -14.00 -8.74 8.81
CA ILE A 31 -12.62 -9.12 9.14
C ILE A 31 -12.61 -10.33 10.10
N ILE A 32 -13.44 -10.33 11.13
CA ILE A 32 -13.53 -11.45 12.08
C ILE A 32 -13.99 -12.72 11.37
N ALA A 33 -14.99 -12.64 10.49
CA ALA A 33 -15.43 -13.78 9.67
C ALA A 33 -14.29 -14.30 8.77
N GLY A 34 -13.51 -13.40 8.17
CA GLY A 34 -12.31 -13.75 7.39
C GLY A 34 -11.23 -14.44 8.22
N ILE A 35 -10.99 -13.99 9.45
CA ILE A 35 -10.04 -14.64 10.38
C ILE A 35 -10.51 -16.06 10.72
N VAL A 36 -11.80 -16.25 11.02
CA VAL A 36 -12.36 -17.58 11.32
C VAL A 36 -12.22 -18.50 10.11
N ALA A 37 -12.51 -18.02 8.89
CA ALA A 37 -12.32 -18.78 7.66
C ALA A 37 -10.85 -19.14 7.42
N TYR A 38 -9.92 -18.22 7.70
CA TYR A 38 -8.49 -18.49 7.57
C TYR A 38 -7.97 -19.51 8.59
N ILE A 39 -8.50 -19.48 9.82
CA ILE A 39 -8.20 -20.53 10.82
C ILE A 39 -8.65 -21.90 10.31
N ASP A 40 -9.87 -22.00 9.76
CA ASP A 40 -10.37 -23.25 9.16
C ASP A 40 -9.48 -23.73 8.00
N GLN A 41 -9.01 -22.82 7.15
CA GLN A 41 -8.04 -23.12 6.09
C GLN A 41 -6.71 -23.66 6.62
N ILE A 42 -6.17 -23.10 7.72
CA ILE A 42 -4.92 -23.63 8.31
C ILE A 42 -5.13 -25.06 8.82
N VAL A 43 -6.29 -25.36 9.41
CA VAL A 43 -6.58 -26.68 9.99
C VAL A 43 -6.88 -27.71 8.91
N ARG A 44 -7.71 -27.37 7.92
CA ARG A 44 -8.18 -28.30 6.88
C ARG A 44 -7.31 -28.30 5.63
N GLY A 45 -6.39 -27.35 5.51
CA GLY A 45 -5.55 -27.13 4.33
C GLY A 45 -6.24 -26.30 3.24
N LEU A 46 -5.50 -26.01 2.16
CA LEU A 46 -5.96 -25.18 1.05
C LEU A 46 -7.16 -25.77 0.27
N VAL A 47 -7.54 -27.03 0.49
CA VAL A 47 -8.69 -27.66 -0.17
C VAL A 47 -10.00 -26.90 0.06
N VAL A 48 -10.15 -26.18 1.18
CA VAL A 48 -11.36 -25.38 1.48
C VAL A 48 -11.56 -24.22 0.51
N THR A 49 -10.50 -23.81 -0.20
CA THR A 49 -10.53 -22.77 -1.23
C THR A 49 -10.98 -23.29 -2.59
N ASN A 50 -11.25 -24.59 -2.70
CA ASN A 50 -11.55 -25.29 -3.94
C ASN A 50 -10.41 -25.27 -4.98
N MET A 51 -9.19 -24.94 -4.55
CA MET A 51 -7.97 -25.14 -5.34
C MET A 51 -7.63 -26.64 -5.44
N ASN A 52 -7.04 -27.03 -6.55
CA ASN A 52 -6.66 -28.40 -6.84
C ASN A 52 -5.34 -28.44 -7.62
N ASP A 53 -4.85 -29.64 -7.92
CA ASP A 53 -3.53 -29.81 -8.56
C ASP A 53 -3.46 -29.21 -9.98
N TYR A 54 -4.60 -29.00 -10.65
CA TYR A 54 -4.66 -28.32 -11.95
C TYR A 54 -4.75 -26.80 -11.81
N ALA A 55 -5.55 -26.32 -10.85
CA ALA A 55 -5.76 -24.92 -10.51
C ALA A 55 -5.12 -24.61 -9.16
N LEU A 56 -3.79 -24.53 -9.16
CA LEU A 56 -2.95 -24.28 -7.98
C LEU A 56 -3.09 -22.87 -7.42
N TRP A 57 -3.48 -21.92 -8.28
CA TRP A 57 -3.65 -20.51 -7.96
C TRP A 57 -5.09 -20.11 -8.23
N GLY A 58 -5.81 -19.81 -7.15
CA GLY A 58 -7.19 -19.38 -7.18
C GLY A 58 -7.32 -17.88 -6.90
N ILE A 59 -8.34 -17.53 -6.12
CA ILE A 59 -8.70 -16.15 -5.83
C ILE A 59 -7.60 -15.36 -5.11
N TYR A 60 -6.73 -16.03 -4.35
CA TYR A 60 -5.64 -15.34 -3.63
C TYR A 60 -4.63 -14.71 -4.57
N ILE A 61 -4.13 -15.46 -5.56
CA ILE A 61 -3.18 -14.93 -6.54
C ILE A 61 -3.84 -13.92 -7.48
N SER A 62 -5.11 -14.12 -7.86
CA SER A 62 -5.86 -13.10 -8.61
C SER A 62 -5.99 -11.78 -7.84
N ASN A 63 -6.34 -11.84 -6.55
CA ASN A 63 -6.43 -10.67 -5.68
C ASN A 63 -5.06 -10.03 -5.44
N PHE A 64 -4.01 -10.84 -5.29
CA PHE A 64 -2.64 -10.36 -5.17
C PHE A 64 -2.26 -9.48 -6.36
N VAL A 65 -2.37 -10.00 -7.59
CA VAL A 65 -2.07 -9.24 -8.81
C VAL A 65 -2.94 -7.99 -8.92
N PHE A 66 -4.23 -8.09 -8.59
CA PHE A 66 -5.15 -6.94 -8.59
C PHE A 66 -4.68 -5.85 -7.62
N PHE A 67 -4.37 -6.19 -6.37
CA PHE A 67 -3.95 -5.21 -5.38
C PHE A 67 -2.56 -4.61 -5.68
N VAL A 68 -1.65 -5.39 -6.25
CA VAL A 68 -0.36 -4.85 -6.72
C VAL A 68 -0.57 -3.86 -7.88
N ALA A 69 -1.44 -4.18 -8.84
CA ALA A 69 -1.84 -3.28 -9.92
C ALA A 69 -2.46 -1.98 -9.41
N THR A 70 -3.45 -2.05 -8.51
CA THR A 70 -4.07 -0.86 -7.91
C THR A 70 -3.04 -0.01 -7.16
N SER A 71 -2.12 -0.63 -6.43
CA SER A 71 -1.05 0.11 -5.75
C SER A 71 -0.09 0.78 -6.74
N PHE A 72 0.27 0.09 -7.81
CA PHE A 72 1.16 0.61 -8.85
C PHE A 72 0.60 1.89 -9.47
N VAL A 73 -0.64 1.85 -9.95
CA VAL A 73 -1.27 3.03 -10.57
C VAL A 73 -1.41 4.17 -9.58
N GLY A 74 -1.85 3.87 -8.35
CA GLY A 74 -2.00 4.89 -7.31
C GLY A 74 -0.69 5.63 -7.03
N THR A 75 0.41 4.91 -6.81
CA THR A 75 1.70 5.54 -6.51
C THR A 75 2.35 6.22 -7.71
N VAL A 76 2.27 5.65 -8.91
CA VAL A 76 2.85 6.25 -10.12
C VAL A 76 2.12 7.54 -10.48
N THR A 77 0.78 7.51 -10.43
CA THR A 77 -0.05 8.72 -10.64
C THR A 77 0.31 9.80 -9.62
N VAL A 78 0.42 9.43 -8.34
CA VAL A 78 0.87 10.35 -7.29
C VAL A 78 2.26 10.91 -7.58
N ALA A 79 3.21 10.07 -7.95
CA ALA A 79 4.59 10.49 -8.22
C ALA A 79 4.64 11.47 -9.40
N VAL A 80 3.99 11.15 -10.51
CA VAL A 80 3.90 12.02 -11.68
C VAL A 80 3.24 13.35 -11.32
N LEU A 81 2.07 13.32 -10.66
CA LEU A 81 1.40 14.53 -10.20
C LEU A 81 2.33 15.32 -9.27
N ARG A 82 3.08 14.67 -8.38
CA ARG A 82 4.06 15.32 -7.50
C ARG A 82 5.21 16.01 -8.21
N LEU A 83 5.61 15.48 -9.36
CA LEU A 83 6.62 16.07 -10.22
C LEU A 83 6.06 17.21 -11.09
N THR A 84 4.74 17.23 -11.35
CA THR A 84 4.08 18.36 -12.02
C THR A 84 3.86 19.56 -11.06
N ASN A 85 3.91 20.77 -11.62
CA ASN A 85 3.68 22.02 -10.88
C ASN A 85 2.19 22.43 -10.78
N ASN A 86 1.27 21.47 -10.94
CA ASN A 86 -0.17 21.76 -10.91
C ASN A 86 -0.73 21.75 -9.48
N ALA A 87 -1.47 22.78 -9.09
CA ALA A 87 -2.00 22.93 -7.71
C ALA A 87 -3.26 22.09 -7.43
N TRP A 88 -4.05 21.75 -8.46
CA TRP A 88 -5.32 21.00 -8.34
C TRP A 88 -5.15 19.58 -7.81
N ARG A 89 -3.94 19.01 -7.90
CA ARG A 89 -3.62 17.64 -7.50
C ARG A 89 -3.72 17.37 -6.00
N THR A 90 -3.67 18.41 -5.17
CA THR A 90 -3.42 18.29 -3.73
C THR A 90 -4.39 17.35 -2.98
N PRO A 91 -5.73 17.44 -3.13
CA PRO A 91 -6.65 16.52 -2.44
C PRO A 91 -6.60 15.09 -3.00
N ILE A 92 -6.50 14.94 -4.33
CA ILE A 92 -6.53 13.63 -5.01
C ILE A 92 -5.28 12.83 -4.68
N VAL A 93 -4.12 13.48 -4.68
CA VAL A 93 -2.83 12.84 -4.37
C VAL A 93 -2.84 12.19 -2.99
N ARG A 94 -3.44 12.83 -1.98
CA ARG A 94 -3.46 12.28 -0.62
C ARG A 94 -4.33 11.03 -0.52
N ILE A 95 -5.50 11.04 -1.15
CA ILE A 95 -6.41 9.89 -1.16
C ILE A 95 -5.77 8.72 -1.92
N ALA A 96 -5.17 9.01 -3.08
CA ALA A 96 -4.47 8.01 -3.88
C ALA A 96 -3.29 7.36 -3.15
N GLU A 97 -2.51 8.11 -2.36
CA GLU A 97 -1.43 7.56 -1.52
C GLU A 97 -1.95 6.57 -0.48
N ILE A 98 -3.06 6.90 0.17
CA ILE A 98 -3.67 6.03 1.19
C ILE A 98 -4.19 4.74 0.56
N ILE A 99 -4.89 4.85 -0.58
CA ILE A 99 -5.40 3.70 -1.32
C ILE A 99 -4.24 2.82 -1.78
N ALA A 100 -3.18 3.41 -2.34
CA ALA A 100 -2.04 2.67 -2.83
C ALA A 100 -1.32 1.89 -1.71
N VAL A 101 -1.03 2.55 -0.58
CA VAL A 101 -0.42 1.90 0.59
C VAL A 101 -1.31 0.77 1.14
N ALA A 102 -2.62 0.99 1.22
CA ALA A 102 -3.55 -0.04 1.66
C ALA A 102 -3.56 -1.23 0.69
N ALA A 103 -3.57 -0.98 -0.62
CA ALA A 103 -3.56 -2.01 -1.64
C ALA A 103 -2.29 -2.87 -1.58
N ILE A 104 -1.08 -2.29 -1.53
CA ILE A 104 0.14 -3.11 -1.45
C ILE A 104 0.24 -3.92 -0.14
N ILE A 105 -0.25 -3.37 0.98
CA ILE A 105 -0.32 -4.12 2.24
C ILE A 105 -1.27 -5.32 2.09
N MET A 106 -2.43 -5.11 1.44
CA MET A 106 -3.36 -6.19 1.15
C MET A 106 -2.77 -7.24 0.20
N ALA A 107 -2.03 -6.82 -0.83
CA ALA A 107 -1.29 -7.73 -1.70
C ALA A 107 -0.33 -8.63 -0.90
N GLY A 108 0.48 -8.02 -0.02
CA GLY A 108 1.38 -8.74 0.86
C GLY A 108 0.65 -9.73 1.78
N PHE A 109 -0.51 -9.37 2.32
CA PHE A 109 -1.33 -10.31 3.08
C PHE A 109 -1.86 -11.45 2.19
N THR A 110 -2.42 -11.16 1.02
CA THR A 110 -3.05 -12.18 0.17
C THR A 110 -2.08 -13.28 -0.24
N ILE A 111 -0.82 -12.94 -0.56
CA ILE A 111 0.18 -13.96 -0.92
C ILE A 111 0.63 -14.78 0.31
N MET A 112 0.68 -14.19 1.50
CA MET A 112 0.95 -14.92 2.74
C MET A 112 -0.18 -15.88 3.10
N LEU A 113 -1.44 -15.49 2.86
CA LEU A 113 -2.62 -16.32 3.12
C LEU A 113 -2.73 -17.50 2.16
N ASP A 114 -2.17 -17.38 0.95
CA ASP A 114 -2.12 -18.48 -0.04
C ASP A 114 -1.11 -19.57 0.34
N MET A 115 -0.22 -19.30 1.30
CA MET A 115 0.77 -20.29 1.74
C MET A 115 0.11 -21.46 2.47
N GLY A 116 0.32 -22.68 1.99
CA GLY A 116 -0.13 -23.88 2.71
C GLY A 116 0.59 -24.12 4.05
N ARG A 117 1.78 -23.56 4.24
CA ARG A 117 2.58 -23.63 5.46
C ARG A 117 3.19 -22.27 5.83
N PRO A 118 2.37 -21.33 6.34
CA PRO A 118 2.84 -19.98 6.67
C PRO A 118 3.84 -19.98 7.85
N ASP A 119 3.87 -21.05 8.66
CA ASP A 119 4.85 -21.26 9.73
C ASP A 119 6.31 -21.28 9.22
N ARG A 120 6.51 -21.59 7.94
CA ARG A 120 7.83 -21.69 7.29
C ARG A 120 8.25 -20.44 6.52
N LEU A 121 7.50 -19.34 6.62
CA LEU A 121 7.76 -18.13 5.85
C LEU A 121 9.20 -17.60 6.02
N MET A 122 9.80 -17.73 7.21
CA MET A 122 11.17 -17.30 7.45
C MET A 122 12.21 -18.02 6.56
N ASN A 123 11.90 -19.24 6.10
CA ASN A 123 12.80 -19.99 5.22
C ASN A 123 12.99 -19.30 3.86
N LEU A 124 12.03 -18.49 3.41
CA LEU A 124 12.18 -17.71 2.19
C LEU A 124 13.32 -16.69 2.28
N PHE A 125 13.56 -16.13 3.46
CA PHE A 125 14.63 -15.15 3.68
C PHE A 125 15.99 -15.79 3.94
N ILE A 126 16.01 -16.99 4.54
CA ILE A 126 17.27 -17.68 4.92
C ILE A 126 17.78 -18.58 3.78
N TYR A 127 16.88 -19.31 3.13
CA TYR A 127 17.20 -20.36 2.16
C TYR A 127 16.62 -20.05 0.76
N GLY A 128 16.27 -18.78 0.50
CA GLY A 128 15.69 -18.34 -0.76
C GLY A 128 16.60 -18.64 -1.96
N ARG A 129 16.00 -19.14 -3.04
CA ARG A 129 16.68 -19.39 -4.32
C ARG A 129 16.45 -18.21 -5.26
N MET A 130 17.51 -17.50 -5.61
CA MET A 130 17.44 -16.33 -6.50
C MET A 130 16.97 -16.64 -7.93
N GLN A 131 16.96 -17.92 -8.34
CA GLN A 131 16.40 -18.35 -9.62
C GLN A 131 14.87 -18.39 -9.63
N SER A 132 14.22 -18.31 -8.46
CA SER A 132 12.77 -18.34 -8.34
C SER A 132 12.20 -16.92 -8.38
N PRO A 133 11.25 -16.62 -9.29
CA PRO A 133 10.55 -15.33 -9.32
C PRO A 133 9.82 -14.99 -8.02
N ILE A 134 9.35 -15.99 -7.26
CA ILE A 134 8.72 -15.78 -5.96
C ILE A 134 9.68 -15.11 -4.97
N ILE A 135 10.98 -15.41 -5.03
CA ILE A 135 11.97 -14.74 -4.17
C ILE A 135 12.16 -13.28 -4.56
N TRP A 136 11.97 -12.95 -5.84
CA TRP A 136 11.99 -11.56 -6.27
C TRP A 136 10.81 -10.79 -5.68
N ASP A 137 9.61 -11.39 -5.61
CA ASP A 137 8.44 -10.83 -4.90
C ASP A 137 8.71 -10.58 -3.41
N VAL A 138 9.35 -11.55 -2.74
CA VAL A 138 9.75 -11.44 -1.32
C VAL A 138 10.69 -10.26 -1.08
N ILE A 139 11.46 -9.82 -2.09
CA ILE A 139 12.38 -8.68 -2.00
C ILE A 139 11.67 -7.37 -2.39
N ILE A 140 10.96 -7.35 -3.52
CA ILE A 140 10.38 -6.12 -4.07
C ILE A 140 9.16 -5.66 -3.28
N ILE A 141 8.29 -6.56 -2.81
CA ILE A 141 7.05 -6.16 -2.09
C ILE A 141 7.39 -5.39 -0.80
N PRO A 142 8.25 -5.87 0.12
CA PRO A 142 8.60 -5.11 1.31
C PRO A 142 9.32 -3.80 0.99
N THR A 143 10.19 -3.81 -0.03
CA THR A 143 10.89 -2.60 -0.51
C THR A 143 9.87 -1.57 -0.99
N TYR A 144 8.88 -2.00 -1.76
CA TYR A 144 7.86 -1.13 -2.32
C TYR A 144 6.87 -0.63 -1.27
N ILE A 145 6.50 -1.47 -0.29
CA ILE A 145 5.76 -1.04 0.91
C ILE A 145 6.52 0.07 1.64
N ALA A 146 7.82 -0.11 1.86
CA ALA A 146 8.65 0.88 2.55
C ALA A 146 8.69 2.21 1.79
N ILE A 147 8.93 2.20 0.48
CA ILE A 147 8.95 3.43 -0.34
C ILE A 147 7.56 4.08 -0.37
N SER A 148 6.48 3.30 -0.47
CA SER A 148 5.10 3.80 -0.47
C SER A 148 4.71 4.44 0.86
N LEU A 149 5.12 3.83 1.99
CA LEU A 149 4.94 4.41 3.32
C LEU A 149 5.71 5.71 3.47
N LEU A 150 6.95 5.79 2.95
CA LEU A 150 7.73 7.03 2.95
C LEU A 150 7.06 8.11 2.09
N LEU A 151 6.51 7.74 0.93
CA LEU A 151 5.79 8.64 0.02
C LEU A 151 4.53 9.22 0.68
N LEU A 152 3.81 8.44 1.48
CA LEU A 152 2.67 8.91 2.26
C LEU A 152 3.10 9.74 3.48
N TYR A 153 4.08 9.24 4.25
CA TYR A 153 4.48 9.81 5.54
C TYR A 153 5.19 11.16 5.41
N PHE A 154 6.17 11.28 4.50
CA PHE A 154 6.95 12.51 4.39
C PHE A 154 6.06 13.73 4.16
N PRO A 155 5.19 13.76 3.13
CA PRO A 155 4.28 14.88 2.91
C PRO A 155 3.26 15.09 4.03
N LEU A 156 3.04 14.14 4.96
CA LEU A 156 2.17 14.32 6.13
C LEU A 156 2.86 15.06 7.28
N ILE A 157 4.19 15.14 7.32
CA ILE A 157 4.94 15.76 8.44
C ILE A 157 4.44 17.18 8.78
N PRO A 158 4.24 18.10 7.81
CA PRO A 158 3.71 19.43 8.11
C PRO A 158 2.27 19.39 8.64
N ASP A 159 1.43 18.50 8.09
CA ASP A 159 0.03 18.33 8.49
C ASP A 159 -0.06 17.83 9.94
N LEU A 160 0.80 16.89 10.32
CA LEU A 160 0.91 16.38 11.69
C LEU A 160 1.32 17.48 12.69
N ALA A 161 2.19 18.40 12.27
CA ALA A 161 2.58 19.55 13.09
C ALA A 161 1.42 20.54 13.32
N ILE A 162 0.58 20.73 12.30
CA ILE A 162 -0.64 21.52 12.42
C ILE A 162 -1.62 20.85 13.38
N LEU A 163 -1.84 19.54 13.25
CA LEU A 163 -2.71 18.76 14.13
C LEU A 163 -2.23 18.75 15.59
N LYS A 164 -0.92 18.71 15.83
CA LYS A 164 -0.33 18.86 17.17
C LYS A 164 -0.81 20.15 17.84
N THR A 165 -0.72 21.26 17.13
CA THR A 165 -1.13 22.58 17.64
C THR A 165 -2.64 22.66 17.82
N TYR A 166 -3.41 22.15 16.85
CA TYR A 166 -4.87 22.12 16.89
C TYR A 166 -5.43 21.32 18.10
N PHE A 167 -4.84 20.18 18.43
CA PHE A 167 -5.28 19.34 19.55
C PHE A 167 -4.65 19.68 20.90
N LYS A 168 -3.82 20.73 20.98
CA LYS A 168 -3.07 21.08 22.21
C LYS A 168 -3.98 21.29 23.41
N GLU A 169 -5.07 22.01 23.22
CA GLU A 169 -6.03 22.35 24.29
C GLU A 169 -7.15 21.31 24.43
N SER A 170 -7.62 20.74 23.31
CA SER A 170 -8.79 19.85 23.32
C SER A 170 -8.45 18.40 23.70
N LYS A 171 -7.32 17.85 23.23
CA LYS A 171 -6.94 16.44 23.41
C LYS A 171 -5.42 16.30 23.61
N PRO A 172 -4.90 16.53 24.82
CA PRO A 172 -3.45 16.60 25.07
C PRO A 172 -2.70 15.29 24.77
N LYS A 173 -3.34 14.13 24.98
CA LYS A 173 -2.75 12.82 24.61
C LYS A 173 -2.54 12.68 23.10
N LEU A 174 -3.53 13.08 22.29
CA LEU A 174 -3.41 13.02 20.83
C LEU A 174 -2.40 14.04 20.31
N SER A 175 -2.37 15.25 20.89
CA SER A 175 -1.37 16.27 20.55
C SER A 175 0.07 15.76 20.74
N LYS A 176 0.35 15.01 21.83
CA LYS A 176 1.67 14.37 22.04
C LYS A 176 2.03 13.36 20.96
N TRP A 177 1.07 12.51 20.54
CA TRP A 177 1.29 11.55 19.45
C TRP A 177 1.57 12.24 18.12
N TYR A 178 0.75 13.23 17.74
CA TYR A 178 0.98 14.03 16.54
C TYR A 178 2.32 14.77 16.59
N GLY A 179 2.72 15.27 17.77
CA GLY A 179 4.02 15.92 17.94
C GLY A 179 5.21 14.98 17.80
N LYS A 180 5.08 13.71 18.19
CA LYS A 180 6.12 12.69 17.94
C LYS A 180 6.23 12.39 16.45
N LEU A 181 5.08 12.21 15.76
CA LEU A 181 5.03 11.92 14.33
C LEU A 181 5.41 13.13 13.46
N SER A 182 5.30 14.36 13.96
CA SER A 182 5.70 15.56 13.22
C SER A 182 7.21 15.82 13.26
N LEU A 183 8.02 14.97 13.92
CA LEU A 183 9.49 15.09 13.98
C LEU A 183 10.00 16.50 14.34
N ASN A 184 9.35 17.17 15.29
CA ASN A 184 9.65 18.56 15.67
C ASN A 184 9.68 19.56 14.49
N TRP A 185 8.80 19.36 13.51
CA TRP A 185 8.59 20.30 12.41
C TRP A 185 8.21 21.70 12.92
N THR A 186 8.99 22.71 12.55
CA THR A 186 8.75 24.12 12.87
C THR A 186 8.34 24.95 11.66
N GLY A 187 8.54 24.42 10.45
CA GLY A 187 8.21 25.12 9.20
C GLY A 187 9.28 26.10 8.74
N ASN A 188 10.51 25.97 9.26
CA ASN A 188 11.65 26.80 8.90
C ASN A 188 11.98 26.69 7.40
N VAL A 189 12.58 27.72 6.79
CA VAL A 189 12.83 27.76 5.33
C VAL A 189 13.71 26.59 4.89
N ILE A 190 14.76 26.28 5.67
CA ILE A 190 15.65 25.14 5.43
C ILE A 190 14.89 23.81 5.51
N GLN A 191 14.03 23.63 6.51
CA GLN A 191 13.22 22.42 6.66
C GLN A 191 12.28 22.23 5.46
N LYS A 192 11.65 23.30 4.98
CA LYS A 192 10.79 23.26 3.78
C LYS A 192 11.56 22.88 2.52
N ALA A 193 12.78 23.41 2.35
CA ALA A 193 13.63 23.07 1.21
C ALA A 193 14.05 21.58 1.24
N ILE A 194 14.50 21.08 2.39
CA ILE A 194 14.86 19.67 2.57
C ILE A 194 13.63 18.79 2.34
N HIS A 195 12.50 19.13 2.94
CA HIS A 195 11.25 18.38 2.80
C HIS A 195 10.80 18.26 1.34
N LYS A 196 10.81 19.37 0.58
CA LYS A 196 10.49 19.36 -0.86
C LYS A 196 11.46 18.47 -1.64
N LYS A 197 12.76 18.52 -1.31
CA LYS A 197 13.79 17.66 -1.93
C LYS A 197 13.55 16.18 -1.61
N SER A 198 13.29 15.83 -0.36
CA SER A 198 13.02 14.45 0.07
C SER A 198 11.80 13.86 -0.62
N VAL A 199 10.68 14.59 -0.64
CA VAL A 199 9.46 14.14 -1.33
C VAL A 199 9.71 13.92 -2.82
N ARG A 200 10.48 14.81 -3.47
CA ARG A 200 10.86 14.65 -4.87
C ARG A 200 11.73 13.41 -5.11
N ILE A 201 12.71 13.14 -4.24
CA ILE A 201 13.56 11.94 -4.34
C ILE A 201 12.71 10.68 -4.21
N ILE A 202 11.81 10.61 -3.23
CA ILE A 202 10.93 9.44 -3.02
C ILE A 202 10.01 9.25 -4.23
N ALA A 203 9.46 10.33 -4.79
CA ALA A 203 8.66 10.27 -6.01
C ALA A 203 9.45 9.75 -7.22
N PHE A 204 10.75 10.04 -7.34
CA PHE A 204 11.59 9.46 -8.38
C PHE A 204 11.92 7.99 -8.13
N LEU A 205 12.04 7.56 -6.87
CA LEU A 205 12.35 6.17 -6.52
C LEU A 205 11.16 5.23 -6.72
N ILE A 206 9.94 5.68 -6.42
CA ILE A 206 8.75 4.81 -6.47
C ILE A 206 8.36 4.42 -7.90
N ILE A 207 8.65 5.27 -8.90
CA ILE A 207 8.32 5.00 -10.30
C ILE A 207 9.03 3.74 -10.83
N PRO A 208 10.39 3.67 -10.89
CA PRO A 208 11.08 2.48 -11.35
C PRO A 208 10.80 1.27 -10.45
N ALA A 209 10.67 1.45 -9.13
CA ALA A 209 10.31 0.36 -8.22
C ALA A 209 8.94 -0.24 -8.58
N GLY A 210 7.96 0.57 -8.97
CA GLY A 210 6.65 0.12 -9.41
C GLY A 210 6.69 -0.65 -10.72
N PHE A 211 7.49 -0.19 -11.70
CA PHE A 211 7.67 -0.93 -12.96
C PHE A 211 8.37 -2.27 -12.75
N ILE A 212 9.38 -2.30 -11.87
CA ILE A 212 10.06 -3.53 -11.47
C ILE A 212 9.07 -4.50 -10.81
N LEU A 213 8.26 -4.02 -9.86
CA LEU A 213 7.24 -4.82 -9.20
C LEU A 213 6.28 -5.48 -10.20
N GLN A 214 5.69 -4.70 -11.11
CA GLN A 214 4.78 -5.23 -12.15
C GLN A 214 5.46 -6.21 -13.11
N THR A 215 6.73 -5.99 -13.41
CA THR A 215 7.50 -6.88 -14.29
C THR A 215 7.80 -8.21 -13.60
N ILE A 216 8.15 -8.18 -12.31
CA ILE A 216 8.39 -9.39 -11.51
C ILE A 216 7.09 -10.20 -11.39
N ASP A 217 5.97 -9.54 -11.08
CA ASP A 217 4.65 -10.18 -11.03
C ASP A 217 4.35 -10.89 -12.36
N ALA A 218 4.64 -10.25 -13.50
CA ALA A 218 4.45 -10.87 -14.81
C ALA A 218 5.35 -12.10 -15.01
N TRP A 219 6.60 -12.03 -14.54
CA TRP A 219 7.55 -13.14 -14.61
C TRP A 219 7.17 -14.34 -13.73
N LEU A 220 6.41 -14.12 -12.67
CA LEU A 220 5.83 -15.20 -11.87
C LEU A 220 4.96 -16.13 -12.75
N PHE A 221 4.25 -15.58 -13.73
CA PHE A 221 3.45 -16.35 -14.69
C PHE A 221 4.27 -16.79 -15.89
N SER A 222 5.05 -15.88 -16.48
CA SER A 222 5.71 -16.13 -17.77
C SER A 222 6.87 -17.11 -17.73
N THR A 223 7.39 -17.41 -16.54
CA THR A 223 8.44 -18.43 -16.36
C THR A 223 7.88 -19.83 -16.13
N LEU A 224 6.55 -19.97 -16.04
CA LEU A 224 5.88 -21.26 -15.95
C LEU A 224 5.63 -21.80 -17.35
N PHE A 225 5.92 -23.09 -17.56
CA PHE A 225 5.64 -23.82 -18.80
C PHE A 225 4.14 -24.14 -18.97
N ARG A 226 3.26 -23.17 -18.70
CA ARG A 226 1.81 -23.30 -18.88
C ARG A 226 1.41 -22.59 -20.17
N ILE A 227 0.65 -23.28 -21.02
CA ILE A 227 0.14 -22.72 -22.28
C ILE A 227 -0.67 -21.45 -21.98
N GLY A 228 -0.32 -20.37 -22.67
CA GLY A 228 -0.92 -19.05 -22.49
C GLY A 228 -0.22 -18.15 -21.46
N TRP A 229 0.68 -18.69 -20.63
CA TRP A 229 1.46 -17.90 -19.67
C TRP A 229 2.90 -17.69 -20.14
N ASP A 230 3.52 -18.72 -20.74
CA ASP A 230 4.86 -18.64 -21.33
C ASP A 230 4.89 -17.67 -22.52
N SER A 231 5.18 -16.40 -22.24
CA SER A 231 5.23 -15.33 -23.23
C SER A 231 6.13 -14.19 -22.76
N THR A 232 6.99 -13.73 -23.66
CA THR A 232 7.89 -12.59 -23.42
C THR A 232 7.16 -11.25 -23.32
N ASN A 233 5.90 -11.17 -23.79
CA ASN A 233 5.10 -9.94 -23.76
C ASN A 233 4.39 -9.71 -22.41
N MET A 234 4.44 -10.66 -21.48
CA MET A 234 3.68 -10.57 -20.22
C MET A 234 4.02 -9.34 -19.39
N GLY A 235 5.28 -8.90 -19.35
CA GLY A 235 5.68 -7.69 -18.63
C GLY A 235 4.95 -6.44 -19.12
N GLY A 236 4.96 -6.20 -20.44
CA GLY A 236 4.24 -5.07 -21.03
C GLY A 236 2.73 -5.19 -20.86
N TYR A 237 2.20 -6.42 -20.95
CA TYR A 237 0.78 -6.70 -20.74
C TYR A 237 0.34 -6.36 -19.31
N PHE A 238 1.07 -6.80 -18.28
CA PHE A 238 0.75 -6.49 -16.87
C PHE A 238 0.81 -5.00 -16.58
N ILE A 239 1.83 -4.29 -17.07
CA ILE A 239 1.96 -2.83 -16.89
C ILE A 239 0.78 -2.09 -17.54
N SER A 240 0.40 -2.49 -18.75
CA SER A 240 -0.73 -1.86 -19.46
C SER A 240 -2.08 -2.19 -18.81
N GLY A 241 -2.28 -3.44 -18.38
CA GLY A 241 -3.47 -3.88 -17.65
C GLY A 241 -3.60 -3.18 -16.31
N ALA A 242 -2.50 -3.05 -15.58
CA ALA A 242 -2.50 -2.33 -14.31
C ALA A 242 -2.97 -0.88 -14.50
N SER A 243 -2.56 -0.21 -15.57
CA SER A 243 -2.92 1.18 -15.87
C SER A 243 -4.44 1.43 -16.04
N VAL A 244 -5.24 0.37 -16.25
CA VAL A 244 -6.70 0.43 -16.44
C VAL A 244 -7.47 -0.06 -15.19
N ALA A 245 -6.80 -0.75 -14.26
CA ALA A 245 -7.37 -1.35 -13.06
C ALA A 245 -7.63 -0.33 -11.94
#